data_AF-A0A7K4G177-F1
#
_entry.id   AF-A0A7K4G177-F1
#
_cell.length_a   1.000
_cell.length_b   1.000
_cell.length_c   1.000
_cell.angle_alpha   90.00
_cell.angle_beta   90.00
_cell.angle_gamma   90.00
#
_symmetry.space_group_name_H-M   'P 1'
#
loop_
_entity.id
_entity.type
_entity.pdbx_description
1 polymer ?
#
loop_
_entity_poly.entity_id
_entity_poly.type
_entity_poly.pdbx_seq_one_letter_code
_entity_poly.pdbx_strand_id
1 'polypeptide(L)'
;MQKTFKKSWDELTPKQKSLRVKSLSVLTQARRTKKLPRIIARENHISLITVIHHTNGFKKVNGRWTAKKYDHTSRSMIISENGKTKSVTISDSRHAKTIGRYHNAVKSYLDTGDKSKLKKFSKRKIKDSDGNLHTFETNPKKVEEINEKIEEIEFFEVYDT
;
A
#
# COMPACT_ATOMS: atom_id res chain seq x y z
N MET A 1 8.57 -25.85 3.64
CA MET A 1 8.87 -24.40 3.84
C MET A 1 7.57 -23.61 3.88
N GLN A 2 7.28 -22.88 4.97
CA GLN A 2 6.04 -22.10 5.11
C GLN A 2 6.04 -20.94 4.10
N LYS A 3 4.89 -20.67 3.44
CA LYS A 3 4.76 -19.54 2.52
C LYS A 3 5.00 -18.22 3.25
N THR A 4 5.91 -17.39 2.75
CA THR A 4 6.29 -16.12 3.40
C THR A 4 5.09 -15.21 3.65
N PHE A 5 4.04 -15.23 2.81
CA PHE A 5 2.83 -14.39 3.00
C PHE A 5 2.17 -14.54 4.39
N LYS A 6 2.38 -15.66 5.08
CA LYS A 6 1.84 -15.89 6.43
C LYS A 6 2.54 -15.07 7.51
N LYS A 7 3.79 -14.66 7.27
CA LYS A 7 4.57 -13.83 8.19
C LYS A 7 4.09 -12.38 8.17
N SER A 8 4.06 -11.75 9.34
CA SER A 8 3.85 -10.30 9.47
C SER A 8 4.94 -9.54 8.72
N TRP A 9 4.68 -8.28 8.39
CA TRP A 9 5.65 -7.39 7.77
C TRP A 9 6.92 -7.26 8.61
N ASP A 10 6.76 -7.17 9.93
CA ASP A 10 7.86 -6.92 10.86
C ASP A 10 8.78 -8.13 11.05
N GLU A 11 8.26 -9.33 10.80
CA GLU A 11 9.01 -10.60 10.84
C GLU A 11 9.81 -10.88 9.55
N LEU A 12 9.69 -10.01 8.54
CA LEU A 12 10.36 -10.20 7.26
C LEU A 12 11.78 -9.65 7.25
N THR A 13 12.70 -10.40 6.65
CA THR A 13 14.02 -9.87 6.29
C THR A 13 13.89 -8.77 5.22
N PRO A 14 14.88 -7.86 5.08
CA PRO A 14 14.85 -6.81 4.05
C PRO A 14 14.62 -7.36 2.63
N LYS A 15 15.29 -8.48 2.29
CA LYS A 15 15.07 -9.18 1.00
C LYS A 15 13.63 -9.65 0.84
N GLN A 16 13.02 -10.21 1.89
CA GLN A 16 11.62 -10.65 1.86
C GLN A 16 10.64 -9.48 1.75
N LYS A 17 10.91 -8.35 2.41
CA LYS A 17 10.14 -7.10 2.29
C LYS A 17 10.16 -6.61 0.84
N SER A 18 11.34 -6.50 0.23
CA SER A 18 11.50 -6.12 -1.18
C SER A 18 10.73 -7.04 -2.14
N LEU A 19 10.87 -8.37 -1.98
CA LEU A 19 10.12 -9.34 -2.79
C LEU A 19 8.61 -9.24 -2.57
N ARG A 20 8.16 -8.96 -1.34
CA ARG A 20 6.74 -8.74 -1.05
C ARG A 20 6.20 -7.49 -1.73
N VAL A 21 6.93 -6.37 -1.69
CA VAL A 21 6.54 -5.14 -2.38
C VAL A 21 6.37 -5.38 -3.88
N LYS A 22 7.36 -6.01 -4.53
CA LYS A 22 7.28 -6.40 -5.95
C LYS A 22 6.08 -7.32 -6.22
N SER A 23 5.85 -8.30 -5.36
CA SER A 23 4.73 -9.23 -5.50
C SER A 23 3.36 -8.55 -5.34
N LEU A 24 3.24 -7.57 -4.45
CA LEU A 24 2.04 -6.76 -4.27
C LEU A 24 1.79 -5.81 -5.45
N SER A 25 2.85 -5.30 -6.10
CA SER A 25 2.75 -4.55 -7.36
C SER A 25 2.15 -5.44 -8.47
N VAL A 26 2.69 -6.66 -8.66
CA VAL A 26 2.16 -7.64 -9.62
C VAL A 26 0.70 -7.94 -9.34
N LEU A 27 0.33 -8.18 -8.09
CA LEU A 27 -1.06 -8.42 -7.69
C LEU A 27 -1.98 -7.24 -8.00
N THR A 28 -1.51 -6.02 -7.76
CA THR A 28 -2.28 -4.80 -8.04
C THR A 28 -2.50 -4.60 -9.53
N GLN A 29 -1.46 -4.79 -10.35
CA GLN A 29 -1.56 -4.73 -11.81
C GLN A 29 -2.46 -5.84 -12.36
N ALA A 30 -2.37 -7.06 -11.81
CA ALA A 30 -3.23 -8.18 -12.21
C ALA A 30 -4.71 -7.96 -11.89
N ARG A 31 -5.03 -7.15 -10.86
CA ARG A 31 -6.40 -6.75 -10.53
C ARG A 31 -6.96 -5.67 -11.46
N ARG A 32 -6.09 -4.85 -12.05
CA ARG A 32 -6.46 -3.71 -12.90
C ARG A 32 -6.49 -4.05 -14.39
N THR A 33 -5.70 -5.04 -14.80
CA THR A 33 -5.51 -5.42 -16.20
C THR A 33 -6.10 -6.80 -16.49
N LYS A 34 -6.36 -7.09 -17.77
CA LYS A 34 -6.73 -8.43 -18.24
C LYS A 34 -5.51 -9.31 -18.53
N LYS A 35 -4.28 -8.82 -18.29
CA LYS A 35 -3.04 -9.57 -18.55
C LYS A 35 -2.92 -10.76 -17.59
N LEU A 36 -2.33 -11.85 -18.06
CA LEU A 36 -2.05 -13.02 -17.22
C LEU A 36 -1.02 -12.67 -16.14
N PRO A 37 -1.19 -13.14 -14.87
CA PRO A 37 -0.23 -12.86 -13.80
C PRO A 37 1.22 -13.24 -14.13
N ARG A 38 1.43 -14.28 -14.95
CA ARG A 38 2.77 -14.67 -15.42
C ARG A 38 3.45 -13.58 -16.25
N ILE A 39 2.70 -12.90 -17.12
CA ILE A 39 3.22 -11.83 -17.97
C ILE A 39 3.59 -10.62 -17.11
N ILE A 40 2.70 -10.22 -16.20
CA ILE A 40 2.92 -9.10 -15.29
C ILE A 40 4.12 -9.38 -14.36
N ALA A 41 4.25 -10.61 -13.84
CA ALA A 41 5.39 -11.00 -13.01
C ALA A 41 6.71 -10.82 -13.78
N ARG A 42 6.75 -11.25 -15.05
CA ARG A 42 7.92 -11.05 -15.93
C ARG A 42 8.23 -9.57 -16.16
N GLU A 43 7.22 -8.75 -16.41
CA GLU A 43 7.34 -7.29 -16.57
C GLU A 43 7.88 -6.61 -15.29
N ASN A 44 7.64 -7.20 -14.11
CA ASN A 44 8.18 -6.72 -12.82
C ASN A 44 9.48 -7.45 -12.40
N HIS A 45 10.12 -8.18 -13.31
CA HIS A 45 11.35 -8.92 -13.09
C HIS A 45 11.30 -9.87 -11.88
N ILE A 46 10.17 -10.57 -11.68
CA ILE A 46 9.97 -11.54 -10.60
C ILE A 46 9.26 -12.80 -11.10
N SER A 47 9.58 -13.96 -10.53
CA SER A 47 8.90 -15.21 -10.90
C SER A 47 7.47 -15.24 -10.33
N LEU A 48 6.52 -15.82 -11.06
CA LEU A 48 5.16 -16.00 -10.57
C LEU A 48 5.11 -16.86 -9.30
N ILE A 49 6.01 -17.84 -9.17
CA ILE A 49 6.12 -18.69 -7.97
C ILE A 49 6.48 -17.83 -6.76
N THR A 50 7.46 -16.92 -6.90
CA THR A 50 7.83 -15.97 -5.84
C THR A 50 6.64 -15.08 -5.48
N VAL A 51 5.89 -14.58 -6.47
CA VAL A 51 4.69 -13.76 -6.23
C VAL A 51 3.65 -14.50 -5.37
N ILE A 52 3.38 -15.77 -5.69
CA ILE A 52 2.45 -16.63 -4.96
C ILE A 52 2.99 -17.02 -3.58
N HIS A 53 4.31 -17.06 -3.42
CA HIS A 53 4.94 -17.34 -2.14
C HIS A 53 4.84 -16.15 -1.17
N HIS A 54 4.94 -14.93 -1.71
CA HIS A 54 4.94 -13.69 -0.93
C HIS A 54 3.56 -13.03 -0.77
N THR A 55 2.54 -13.51 -1.47
CA THR A 55 1.15 -13.03 -1.37
C THR A 55 0.14 -14.17 -1.34
N ASN A 56 -1.02 -13.98 -0.70
CA ASN A 56 -2.14 -14.92 -0.81
C ASN A 56 -3.24 -14.45 -1.78
N GLY A 57 -2.92 -13.46 -2.62
CA GLY A 57 -3.85 -12.76 -3.49
C GLY A 57 -4.18 -13.46 -4.80
N PHE A 58 -3.75 -14.70 -5.01
CA PHE A 58 -4.03 -15.46 -6.24
C PHE A 58 -4.74 -16.78 -5.94
N LYS A 59 -5.59 -17.22 -6.87
CA LYS A 59 -6.23 -18.54 -6.87
C LYS A 59 -6.12 -19.17 -8.27
N LYS A 60 -6.23 -20.49 -8.35
CA LYS A 60 -6.36 -21.16 -9.66
C LYS A 60 -7.82 -21.18 -10.09
N VAL A 61 -8.08 -20.85 -11.35
CA VAL A 61 -9.37 -20.97 -12.04
C VAL A 61 -9.09 -21.65 -13.38
N ASN A 62 -9.69 -22.80 -13.63
CA ASN A 62 -9.46 -23.60 -14.85
C ASN A 62 -7.95 -23.80 -15.14
N GLY A 63 -7.19 -24.17 -14.11
CA GLY A 63 -5.74 -24.39 -14.20
C GLY A 63 -4.87 -23.12 -14.26
N ARG A 64 -5.46 -21.93 -14.43
CA ARG A 64 -4.74 -20.66 -14.57
C ARG A 64 -4.76 -19.85 -13.28
N TRP A 65 -3.65 -19.19 -12.96
CA TRP A 65 -3.60 -18.25 -11.83
C TRP A 65 -4.38 -16.98 -12.14
N THR A 66 -5.26 -16.58 -11.22
CA THR A 66 -6.12 -15.40 -11.32
C THR A 66 -6.06 -14.63 -10.01
N ALA A 67 -6.01 -13.30 -10.08
CA ALA A 67 -6.01 -12.44 -8.91
C ALA A 67 -7.35 -12.50 -8.17
N LYS A 68 -7.29 -12.58 -6.85
CA LYS A 68 -8.44 -12.44 -5.95
C LYS A 68 -8.77 -10.96 -5.79
N LYS A 69 -10.06 -10.65 -5.56
CA LYS A 69 -10.51 -9.29 -5.23
C LYS A 69 -9.83 -8.72 -3.98
N TYR A 70 -9.62 -9.57 -2.98
CA TYR A 70 -8.97 -9.22 -1.72
C TYR A 70 -7.91 -10.26 -1.35
N ASP A 71 -6.96 -9.83 -0.52
CA ASP A 71 -5.90 -10.66 0.03
C ASP A 71 -5.59 -10.24 1.48
N HIS A 72 -5.04 -11.19 2.24
CA HIS A 72 -4.57 -11.03 3.62
C HIS A 72 -3.04 -11.19 3.65
N THR A 73 -2.34 -10.22 3.05
CA THR A 73 -0.88 -10.17 3.06
C THR A 73 -0.45 -8.95 3.87
N SER A 74 0.34 -9.13 4.93
CA SER A 74 0.78 -8.01 5.76
C SER A 74 1.72 -7.06 4.99
N ARG A 75 1.52 -5.74 5.12
CA ARG A 75 2.33 -4.70 4.45
C ARG A 75 2.39 -3.43 5.29
N SER A 76 3.50 -2.70 5.22
CA SER A 76 3.59 -1.36 5.78
C SER A 76 3.09 -0.31 4.77
N MET A 77 2.36 0.68 5.26
CA MET A 77 1.94 1.86 4.52
C MET A 77 2.08 3.11 5.39
N ILE A 78 2.36 4.25 4.77
CA ILE A 78 2.38 5.54 5.46
C ILE A 78 0.97 6.11 5.46
N ILE A 79 0.56 6.74 6.56
CA ILE A 79 -0.66 7.54 6.65
C ILE A 79 -0.34 8.90 7.29
N SER A 80 -1.18 9.89 7.05
CA SER A 80 -1.18 11.13 7.82
C SER A 80 -2.24 11.04 8.91
N GLU A 81 -1.86 11.26 10.16
CA GLU A 81 -2.72 11.19 11.34
C GLU A 81 -2.27 12.26 12.35
N ASN A 82 -3.22 13.05 12.89
CA ASN A 82 -2.96 14.07 13.89
C ASN A 82 -1.83 15.07 13.52
N GLY A 83 -1.78 15.50 12.26
CA GLY A 83 -0.75 16.41 11.76
C GLY A 83 0.65 15.79 11.57
N LYS A 84 0.76 14.46 11.57
CA LYS A 84 2.05 13.75 11.40
C LYS A 84 1.93 12.58 10.43
N THR A 85 3.05 12.22 9.80
CA THR A 85 3.17 10.96 9.05
C THR A 85 3.44 9.80 10.01
N LYS A 86 2.78 8.66 9.78
CA LYS A 86 2.96 7.44 10.58
C LYS A 86 3.02 6.24 9.66
N SER A 87 4.00 5.36 9.89
CA SER A 87 4.06 4.04 9.28
C SER A 87 3.12 3.10 10.03
N VAL A 88 2.21 2.44 9.33
CA VAL A 88 1.27 1.46 9.89
C VAL A 88 1.36 0.13 9.15
N THR A 89 1.44 -0.96 9.90
CA THR A 89 1.38 -2.31 9.34
C THR A 89 -0.07 -2.74 9.25
N ILE A 90 -0.55 -3.09 8.05
CA ILE A 90 -1.92 -3.57 7.84
C ILE A 90 -1.90 -5.01 7.35
N SER A 91 -2.89 -5.80 7.77
CA SER A 91 -2.97 -7.23 7.47
C SER A 91 -3.73 -7.58 6.20
N ASP A 92 -4.47 -6.63 5.61
CA ASP A 92 -5.30 -6.89 4.43
C ASP A 92 -5.39 -5.75 3.40
N SER A 93 -5.78 -6.14 2.20
CA SER A 93 -5.91 -5.24 1.04
C SER A 93 -7.08 -4.25 1.08
N ARG A 94 -8.07 -4.44 1.97
CA ARG A 94 -9.24 -3.53 2.09
C ARG A 94 -8.82 -2.26 2.81
N HIS A 95 -8.05 -2.40 3.90
CA HIS A 95 -7.41 -1.25 4.56
C HIS A 95 -6.39 -0.59 3.62
N ALA A 96 -5.58 -1.39 2.91
CA ALA A 96 -4.61 -0.86 1.93
C ALA A 96 -5.27 0.00 0.86
N LYS A 97 -6.40 -0.48 0.32
CA LYS A 97 -7.20 0.26 -0.67
C LYS A 97 -7.76 1.56 -0.09
N THR A 98 -8.13 1.58 1.18
CA THR A 98 -8.66 2.78 1.85
C THR A 98 -7.57 3.82 2.01
N ILE A 99 -6.37 3.41 2.43
CA ILE A 99 -5.17 4.26 2.51
C ILE A 99 -4.80 4.80 1.12
N GLY A 100 -4.72 3.95 0.10
CA GLY A 100 -4.44 4.40 -1.27
C GLY A 100 -5.46 5.41 -1.81
N ARG A 101 -6.74 5.25 -1.47
CA ARG A 101 -7.78 6.24 -1.82
C ARG A 101 -7.61 7.56 -1.06
N TYR A 102 -7.16 7.50 0.19
CA TYR A 102 -6.84 8.68 0.97
C TYR A 102 -5.69 9.45 0.33
N HIS A 103 -4.58 8.80 -0.03
CA HIS A 103 -3.47 9.45 -0.72
C HIS A 103 -3.89 10.11 -2.04
N ASN A 104 -4.72 9.44 -2.84
CA ASN A 104 -5.25 10.05 -4.06
C ASN A 104 -6.11 11.29 -3.76
N ALA A 105 -6.85 11.29 -2.65
CA ALA A 105 -7.66 12.43 -2.23
C ALA A 105 -6.81 13.59 -1.68
N VAL A 106 -5.73 13.29 -0.95
CA VAL A 106 -4.73 14.27 -0.53
C VAL A 106 -4.08 14.91 -1.74
N LYS A 107 -3.57 14.10 -2.68
CA LYS A 107 -3.00 14.61 -3.94
C LYS A 107 -4.00 15.50 -4.69
N SER A 108 -5.23 15.01 -4.87
CA SER A 108 -6.28 15.82 -5.54
C SER A 108 -6.57 17.13 -4.81
N TYR A 109 -6.51 17.13 -3.47
CA TYR A 109 -6.69 18.32 -2.66
C TYR A 109 -5.54 19.30 -2.90
N LEU A 110 -4.29 18.85 -2.80
CA LEU A 110 -3.10 19.68 -3.02
C LEU A 110 -3.09 20.27 -4.44
N ASP A 111 -3.50 19.49 -5.45
CA ASP A 111 -3.54 19.92 -6.85
C ASP A 111 -4.64 20.95 -7.14
N THR A 112 -5.75 20.97 -6.39
CA THR A 112 -6.98 21.74 -6.75
C THR A 112 -7.53 22.67 -5.68
N GLY A 113 -7.07 22.54 -4.43
CA GLY A 113 -7.64 23.20 -3.26
C GLY A 113 -9.02 22.67 -2.82
N ASP A 114 -9.59 21.65 -3.48
CA ASP A 114 -10.93 21.14 -3.15
C ASP A 114 -10.96 20.34 -1.83
N LYS A 115 -11.30 21.03 -0.73
CA LYS A 115 -11.41 20.44 0.62
C LYS A 115 -12.43 19.30 0.72
N SER A 116 -13.38 19.20 -0.21
CA SER A 116 -14.36 18.11 -0.21
C SER A 116 -13.72 16.74 -0.45
N LYS A 117 -12.54 16.69 -1.08
CA LYS A 117 -11.77 15.45 -1.27
C LYS A 117 -11.36 14.85 0.08
N LEU A 118 -10.88 15.67 1.01
CA LEU A 118 -10.47 15.26 2.36
C LEU A 118 -11.67 14.90 3.24
N LYS A 119 -12.76 15.68 3.17
CA LYS A 119 -13.96 15.49 4.01
C LYS A 119 -14.56 14.07 3.93
N LYS A 120 -14.38 13.37 2.81
CA LYS A 120 -14.84 11.96 2.62
C LYS A 120 -14.13 10.95 3.54
N PHE A 121 -13.05 11.35 4.20
CA PHE A 121 -12.22 10.51 5.08
C PHE A 121 -12.35 10.87 6.57
N SER A 122 -13.06 11.94 6.94
CA SER A 122 -13.09 12.45 8.33
C SER A 122 -13.63 11.44 9.36
N LYS A 123 -14.52 10.54 8.94
CA LYS A 123 -15.07 9.46 9.78
C LYS A 123 -14.50 8.09 9.46
N ARG A 124 -13.57 7.99 8.50
CA ARG A 124 -12.98 6.71 8.09
C ARG A 124 -11.86 6.34 9.04
N LYS A 125 -11.81 5.06 9.37
CA LYS A 125 -10.75 4.47 10.19
C LYS A 125 -10.18 3.23 9.49
N ILE A 126 -8.94 2.92 9.80
CA ILE A 126 -8.32 1.64 9.45
C ILE A 126 -7.87 0.94 10.74
N LYS A 127 -7.76 -0.38 10.68
CA LYS A 127 -7.21 -1.19 11.75
C LYS A 127 -5.83 -1.68 11.31
N ASP A 128 -4.82 -1.50 12.15
CA ASP A 128 -3.48 -2.05 11.92
C ASP A 128 -3.44 -3.56 12.28
N SER A 129 -2.26 -4.18 12.15
CA SER A 129 -2.05 -5.59 12.51
C SER A 129 -2.19 -5.88 14.00
N ASP A 130 -1.90 -4.90 14.84
CA ASP A 130 -1.89 -5.03 16.30
C ASP A 130 -3.29 -4.78 16.89
N GLY A 131 -4.18 -4.24 16.05
CA GLY A 131 -5.57 -4.01 16.32
C GLY A 131 -5.93 -2.58 16.69
N ASN A 132 -4.97 -1.66 16.63
CA ASN A 132 -5.18 -0.24 16.86
C ASN A 132 -5.97 0.38 15.71
N LEU A 133 -6.83 1.33 16.06
CA LEU A 133 -7.57 2.11 15.09
C LEU A 133 -6.84 3.41 14.76
N HIS A 134 -6.64 3.65 13.48
CA HIS A 134 -6.08 4.90 12.97
C HIS A 134 -7.11 5.71 12.21
N THR A 135 -7.00 7.02 12.33
CA THR A 135 -7.77 8.03 11.62
C THR A 135 -6.91 8.69 10.54
N PHE A 136 -7.58 9.29 9.54
CA PHE A 136 -6.89 10.08 8.51
C PHE A 136 -6.91 11.56 8.88
N GLU A 137 -5.79 12.24 8.65
CA GLU A 137 -5.74 13.70 8.72
C GLU A 137 -6.63 14.29 7.62
N THR A 138 -7.52 15.20 8.00
CA THR A 138 -8.45 15.83 7.06
C THR A 138 -8.53 17.35 7.24
N ASN A 139 -7.74 17.90 8.17
CA ASN A 139 -7.53 19.33 8.27
C ASN A 139 -6.63 19.79 7.11
N PRO A 140 -7.12 20.65 6.21
CA PRO A 140 -6.37 21.14 5.06
C PRO A 140 -4.98 21.70 5.41
N LYS A 141 -4.89 22.56 6.44
CA LYS A 141 -3.63 23.17 6.87
C LYS A 141 -2.60 22.13 7.31
N LYS A 142 -3.05 21.14 8.08
CA LYS A 142 -2.16 20.06 8.53
C LYS A 142 -1.70 19.17 7.39
N VAL A 143 -2.53 18.98 6.37
CA VAL A 143 -2.14 18.23 5.16
C VAL A 143 -1.07 18.99 4.39
N GLU A 144 -1.21 20.32 4.24
CA GLU A 144 -0.21 21.19 3.62
C GLU A 144 1.11 21.15 4.40
N GLU A 145 1.07 21.40 5.71
CA GLU A 145 2.26 21.35 6.59
C GLU A 145 3.00 19.99 6.54
N ILE A 146 2.25 18.88 6.39
CA ILE A 146 2.87 17.56 6.23
C ILE A 146 3.54 17.44 4.86
N ASN A 147 2.90 17.95 3.80
CA ASN A 147 3.44 17.87 2.45
C ASN A 147 4.71 18.72 2.30
N GLU A 148 4.70 19.95 2.83
CA GLU A 148 5.87 20.84 2.85
C GLU A 148 7.08 20.16 3.53
N LYS A 149 6.86 19.52 4.68
CA LYS A 149 7.92 18.76 5.37
C LYS A 149 8.46 17.58 4.56
N ILE A 150 7.60 16.91 3.80
CA ILE A 150 8.03 15.80 2.94
C ILE A 150 8.89 16.35 1.79
N GLU A 151 8.46 17.43 1.15
CA GLU A 151 9.21 18.09 0.07
C GLU A 151 10.57 18.61 0.56
N GLU A 152 10.63 19.19 1.76
CA GLU A 152 11.89 19.61 2.39
C GLU A 152 12.84 18.42 2.59
N ILE A 153 12.36 17.31 3.16
CA ILE A 153 13.18 16.11 3.38
C ILE A 153 13.69 15.54 2.04
N GLU A 154 12.80 15.39 1.05
CA GLU A 154 13.16 14.88 -0.28
C GLU A 154 14.17 15.79 -0.97
N PHE A 155 14.07 17.12 -0.80
CA PHE A 155 15.06 18.07 -1.28
C PHE A 155 16.42 17.78 -0.66
N PHE A 156 16.55 17.75 0.68
CA PHE A 156 17.82 17.48 1.34
C PHE A 156 18.46 16.14 0.91
N GLU A 157 17.68 15.06 0.80
CA GLU A 157 18.20 13.75 0.38
C GLU A 157 18.78 13.74 -1.05
N VAL A 158 18.30 14.60 -1.95
CA VAL A 158 18.81 14.68 -3.34
C VAL A 158 20.12 15.48 -3.42
N TYR A 159 20.35 16.45 -2.53
CA TYR A 159 21.55 17.28 -2.55
C TYR A 159 22.70 16.74 -1.69
N ASP A 160 22.42 15.80 -0.77
CA ASP A 160 23.42 15.18 0.11
C ASP A 160 24.00 13.84 -0.42
N THR A 161 23.72 13.47 -1.68
CA THR A 161 24.28 12.29 -2.38
C THR A 161 25.32 12.65 -3.44
#